data_AF-T0PSE2-F1
#
_entry.id   AF-T0PSE2-F1
#
_cell.length_a   1.000
_cell.length_b   1.000
_cell.length_c   1.000
_cell.angle_alpha   90.00
_cell.angle_beta   90.00
_cell.angle_gamma   90.00
#
_symmetry.space_group_name_H-M   'P 1'
#
loop_
_entity.id
_entity.type
_entity.pdbx_description
1 polymer ?
#
loop_
_entity_poly.entity_id
_entity_poly.type
_entity_poly.pdbx_seq_one_letter_code
_entity_poly.pdbx_strand_id
1 'polypeptide(L)'
;MTDVFSHEAFRRSLQRDFDLTAAIAELNKCLVQPRQVFEVYNGLDDDVSHTPLFYILDADPRVQRKLLPTQLLQHPVLRQVIAMKWQNFGLRRYSEQLVMYMLLLLSMGLTTTESCAPTFIALEIALGLVYVACRGLRYPTRHCFALATAFVVALVIVTLPPVLEAHASRAALATMTHLVLLFSALYFAIFELNEMFAEVDPTNRELDLGCASPMLKKVLYYAIFCPLSVVVQFALLLCGASDAKYFAASDFNKLQLPAFVATCVVAGCALQGTHLRSLSLSLQLVLWVLSLQYFEVHAVLGVYVHLLKRMLRQVLAILVLYVPCHIGLTLSYTQLFQHSNEPAYSSFAASSRSTYLVLFGHFDYGPFERLGSTLGYALLLTHATIVLLLLGNMLVATMVSVIDQPLAQQEALVSLAECVLRSEKAAGLARLEAISVEDERRLLLLRVDSETYVAIAIEEGPSLHDHVASMRSELADARAMHAASQATLEQLVTLVQTWKKDKSP
;
A
#
# COMPACT_ATOMS: atom_id res chain seq x y z
N MET A 1 -1.88 8.51 47.46
CA MET A 1 -0.87 8.20 46.42
C MET A 1 -1.64 8.09 45.12
N THR A 2 -1.51 9.05 44.23
CA THR A 2 -2.14 8.97 42.89
C THR A 2 -1.42 7.88 42.10
N ASP A 3 -2.15 6.91 41.57
CA ASP A 3 -1.57 5.83 40.76
C ASP A 3 -0.87 6.43 39.53
N VAL A 4 0.44 6.18 39.44
CA VAL A 4 1.29 6.57 38.32
C VAL A 4 1.14 5.52 37.21
N PHE A 5 1.19 5.94 35.95
CA PHE A 5 1.22 5.03 34.81
C PHE A 5 2.37 4.02 34.93
N SER A 6 2.08 2.73 34.74
CA SER A 6 3.10 1.68 34.76
C SER A 6 3.19 0.98 33.41
N HIS A 7 4.32 1.15 32.72
CA HIS A 7 4.60 0.48 31.45
C HIS A 7 4.56 -1.05 31.57
N GLU A 8 5.03 -1.60 32.68
CA GLU A 8 4.97 -3.06 32.89
C GLU A 8 3.55 -3.56 33.10
N ALA A 9 2.71 -2.82 33.84
CA ALA A 9 1.32 -3.18 34.04
C ALA A 9 0.56 -3.12 32.70
N PHE A 10 0.80 -2.07 31.91
CA PHE A 10 0.26 -1.93 30.57
C PHE A 10 0.71 -3.07 29.65
N ARG A 11 2.01 -3.37 29.58
CA ARG A 11 2.56 -4.50 28.80
C ARG A 11 1.97 -5.85 29.24
N ARG A 12 1.86 -6.10 30.54
CA ARG A 12 1.29 -7.35 31.08
C ARG A 12 -0.16 -7.54 30.66
N SER A 13 -0.95 -6.46 30.62
CA SER A 13 -2.34 -6.50 30.14
C SER A 13 -2.48 -6.87 28.65
N LEU A 14 -1.39 -6.76 27.87
CA LEU A 14 -1.35 -7.07 26.44
C LEU A 14 -0.75 -8.45 26.11
N GLN A 15 -0.05 -9.14 27.03
CA GLN A 15 0.76 -10.34 26.69
C GLN A 15 0.24 -11.69 27.19
N ARG A 16 -0.41 -11.79 28.36
CA ARG A 16 -0.68 -13.09 29.02
C ARG A 16 -2.14 -13.54 28.91
N ASP A 17 -3.07 -12.65 29.21
CA ASP A 17 -4.50 -12.72 28.93
C ASP A 17 -4.92 -11.29 28.59
N PHE A 18 -5.30 -11.04 27.34
CA PHE A 18 -5.64 -9.69 26.89
C PHE A 18 -6.81 -9.14 27.73
N ASP A 19 -6.55 -8.09 28.51
CA ASP A 19 -7.55 -7.37 29.29
C ASP A 19 -7.59 -5.91 28.84
N LEU A 20 -8.52 -5.63 27.94
CA LEU A 20 -8.78 -4.28 27.41
C LEU A 20 -9.11 -3.30 28.54
N THR A 21 -9.83 -3.74 29.57
CA THR A 21 -10.29 -2.86 30.66
C THR A 21 -9.12 -2.45 31.52
N ALA A 22 -8.21 -3.38 31.83
CA ALA A 22 -6.97 -3.08 32.54
C ALA A 22 -6.06 -2.14 31.73
N ALA A 23 -5.92 -2.35 30.42
CA ALA A 23 -5.13 -1.49 29.55
C ALA A 23 -5.68 -0.04 29.50
N ILE A 24 -7.00 0.11 29.36
CA ILE A 24 -7.68 1.41 29.41
C ILE A 24 -7.54 2.05 30.79
N ALA A 25 -7.66 1.28 31.87
CA ALA A 25 -7.49 1.78 33.23
C ALA A 25 -6.09 2.36 33.47
N GLU A 26 -5.04 1.73 32.93
CA GLU A 26 -3.68 2.28 32.97
C GLU A 26 -3.57 3.59 32.17
N LEU A 27 -4.12 3.65 30.96
CA LEU A 27 -4.12 4.87 30.16
C LEU A 27 -4.93 6.02 30.78
N ASN A 28 -6.00 5.71 31.51
CA ASN A 28 -6.81 6.71 32.23
C ASN A 28 -6.01 7.42 33.32
N LYS A 29 -4.98 6.79 33.91
CA LYS A 29 -4.10 7.43 34.89
C LYS A 29 -3.37 8.64 34.29
N CYS A 30 -3.05 8.57 33.00
CA CYS A 30 -2.40 9.67 32.27
C CYS A 30 -3.32 10.87 32.01
N LEU A 31 -4.65 10.72 32.10
CA LEU A 31 -5.59 11.84 31.94
C LEU A 31 -5.53 12.80 33.13
N VAL A 32 -5.18 12.29 34.32
CA VAL A 32 -5.09 13.07 35.56
C VAL A 32 -3.79 13.89 35.60
N GLN A 33 -2.72 13.39 34.99
CA GLN A 33 -1.41 14.04 34.94
C GLN A 33 -0.89 14.10 33.50
N PRO A 34 -1.01 15.26 32.81
CA PRO A 34 -0.56 15.44 31.42
C PRO A 34 0.92 15.10 31.18
N ARG A 35 1.74 15.17 32.24
CA ARG A 35 3.17 14.83 32.18
C ARG A 35 3.42 13.33 31.93
N GLN A 36 2.51 12.45 32.34
CA GLN A 36 2.64 11.00 32.12
C GLN A 36 2.47 10.63 30.64
N VAL A 37 1.87 11.50 29.81
CA VAL A 37 1.77 11.28 28.37
C VAL A 37 3.17 11.20 27.72
N PHE A 38 4.19 11.85 28.29
CA PHE A 38 5.57 11.73 27.83
C PHE A 38 6.19 10.37 28.10
N GLU A 39 5.83 9.75 29.23
CA GLU A 39 6.26 8.37 29.53
C GLU A 39 5.65 7.43 28.48
N VAL A 40 4.35 7.59 28.19
CA VAL A 40 3.69 6.84 27.11
C VAL A 40 4.33 7.10 25.73
N TYR A 41 4.78 8.32 25.45
CA TYR A 41 5.44 8.68 24.20
C TYR A 41 6.84 8.04 24.08
N ASN A 42 7.67 8.20 25.11
CA ASN A 42 9.09 7.82 25.09
C ASN A 42 9.29 6.31 25.29
N GLY A 43 8.38 5.60 25.96
CA GLY A 43 8.58 4.19 26.27
C GLY A 43 9.56 3.94 27.41
N LEU A 44 9.82 2.66 27.69
CA LEU A 44 10.90 2.25 28.60
C LEU A 44 12.20 2.12 27.80
N ASP A 45 13.29 2.67 28.31
CA ASP A 45 14.62 2.60 27.69
C ASP A 45 14.71 3.28 26.30
N ASP A 46 15.91 3.35 25.71
CA ASP A 46 16.16 4.04 24.42
C ASP A 46 15.72 3.21 23.19
N ASP A 47 14.79 2.26 23.36
CA ASP A 47 14.41 1.30 22.33
C ASP A 47 12.94 1.44 21.87
N VAL A 48 12.73 1.38 20.56
CA VAL A 48 11.41 1.45 19.91
C VAL A 48 10.53 0.27 20.31
N SER A 49 11.15 -0.90 20.54
CA SER A 49 10.48 -2.15 20.92
C SER A 49 9.75 -2.08 22.28
N HIS A 50 10.06 -1.05 23.07
CA HIS A 50 9.53 -0.85 24.41
C HIS A 50 8.51 0.29 24.53
N THR A 51 8.09 0.85 23.39
CA THR A 51 7.04 1.87 23.36
C THR A 51 5.64 1.24 23.43
N PRO A 52 4.69 1.86 24.14
CA PRO A 52 3.28 1.44 24.15
C PRO A 52 2.66 1.30 22.75
N LEU A 53 3.05 2.16 21.80
CA LEU A 53 2.59 2.08 20.42
C LEU A 53 3.07 0.81 19.72
N PHE A 54 4.33 0.42 19.95
CA PHE A 54 4.89 -0.84 19.45
C PHE A 54 4.13 -2.05 20.02
N TYR A 55 3.85 -2.08 21.33
CA TYR A 55 3.12 -3.20 21.93
C TYR A 55 1.68 -3.35 21.41
N ILE A 56 1.02 -2.26 21.00
CA ILE A 56 -0.34 -2.31 20.47
C ILE A 56 -0.35 -2.81 19.02
N LEU A 57 0.56 -2.31 18.18
CA LEU A 57 0.57 -2.57 16.74
C LEU A 57 1.36 -3.83 16.36
N ASP A 58 2.41 -4.15 17.12
CA ASP A 58 3.30 -5.30 16.89
C ASP A 58 2.97 -6.51 17.78
N ALA A 59 1.75 -6.55 18.33
CA ALA A 59 1.29 -7.67 19.15
C ALA A 59 1.28 -8.99 18.37
N ASP A 60 1.48 -10.12 19.06
CA ASP A 60 1.45 -11.46 18.46
C ASP A 60 0.15 -11.65 17.63
N PRO A 61 0.19 -12.23 16.41
CA PRO A 61 -0.99 -12.51 15.59
C PRO A 61 -2.09 -13.33 16.27
N ARG A 62 -1.79 -14.02 17.38
CA ARG A 62 -2.78 -14.67 18.26
C ARG A 62 -3.54 -13.67 19.15
N VAL A 63 -2.85 -12.63 19.60
CA VAL A 63 -3.41 -11.51 20.39
C VAL A 63 -4.10 -10.51 19.48
N GLN A 64 -3.53 -10.15 18.32
CA GLN A 64 -4.16 -9.26 17.32
C GLN A 64 -5.52 -9.77 16.82
N ARG A 65 -5.75 -11.09 16.81
CA ARG A 65 -7.07 -11.67 16.47
C ARG A 65 -8.15 -11.39 17.52
N LYS A 66 -7.77 -11.09 18.77
CA LYS A 66 -8.65 -10.71 19.88
C LYS A 66 -8.61 -9.20 20.16
N LEU A 67 -7.49 -8.55 19.83
CA LEU A 67 -7.29 -7.11 19.89
C LEU A 67 -8.11 -6.45 18.78
N LEU A 68 -8.91 -5.45 19.13
CA LEU A 68 -9.28 -4.40 18.18
C LEU A 68 -8.33 -3.24 18.48
N PRO A 69 -7.16 -3.12 17.81
CA PRO A 69 -6.23 -2.01 18.06
C PRO A 69 -6.93 -0.65 17.99
N THR A 70 -7.96 -0.56 17.14
CA THR A 70 -8.85 0.58 17.00
C THR A 70 -9.42 1.09 18.32
N GLN A 71 -9.79 0.22 19.26
CA GLN A 71 -10.39 0.61 20.54
C GLN A 71 -9.37 1.27 21.49
N LEU A 72 -8.14 0.75 21.54
CA LEU A 72 -7.07 1.34 22.34
C LEU A 72 -6.57 2.64 21.69
N LEU A 73 -6.37 2.66 20.37
CA LEU A 73 -5.87 3.83 19.65
C LEU A 73 -6.86 5.01 19.66
N GLN A 74 -8.15 4.75 19.87
CA GLN A 74 -9.16 5.79 20.10
C GLN A 74 -9.03 6.50 21.44
N HIS A 75 -8.30 5.91 22.40
CA HIS A 75 -8.12 6.51 23.71
C HIS A 75 -7.44 7.90 23.58
N PRO A 76 -7.94 8.96 24.26
CA PRO A 76 -7.45 10.32 24.09
C PRO A 76 -5.93 10.47 24.24
N VAL A 77 -5.34 9.74 25.19
CA VAL A 77 -3.89 9.73 25.43
C VAL A 77 -3.11 9.19 24.24
N LEU A 78 -3.56 8.09 23.62
CA LEU A 78 -2.87 7.50 22.47
C LEU A 78 -3.06 8.35 21.21
N ARG A 79 -4.24 8.94 21.01
CA ARG A 79 -4.47 9.94 19.93
C ARG A 79 -3.49 11.12 20.07
N GLN A 80 -3.31 11.62 21.29
CA GLN A 80 -2.37 12.70 21.57
C GLN A 80 -0.92 12.26 21.30
N VAL A 81 -0.51 11.06 21.73
CA VAL A 81 0.84 10.53 21.47
C VAL A 81 1.12 10.41 19.96
N ILE A 82 0.17 9.90 19.18
CA ILE A 82 0.30 9.79 17.72
C ILE A 82 0.44 11.17 17.09
N ALA A 83 -0.39 12.13 17.49
CA ALA A 83 -0.32 13.51 16.99
C ALA A 83 1.03 14.17 17.32
N MET A 84 1.53 13.99 18.54
CA MET A 84 2.85 14.50 18.95
C MET A 84 3.98 13.87 18.14
N LYS A 85 3.97 12.55 17.93
CA LYS A 85 4.96 11.86 17.09
C LYS A 85 4.91 12.38 15.65
N TRP A 86 3.71 12.58 15.11
CA TRP A 86 3.50 13.13 13.78
C TRP A 86 4.07 14.55 13.63
N GLN A 87 3.80 15.43 14.60
CA GLN A 87 4.28 16.82 14.58
C GLN A 87 5.78 16.93 14.83
N ASN A 88 6.34 16.07 15.69
CA ASN A 88 7.75 16.10 16.04
C ASN A 88 8.64 15.60 14.88
N PHE A 89 8.31 14.43 14.32
CA PHE A 89 9.14 13.83 13.26
C PHE A 89 8.34 13.23 12.10
N GLY A 90 7.11 12.73 12.35
CA GLY A 90 6.36 11.95 11.37
C GLY A 90 6.10 12.69 10.06
N LEU A 91 5.59 13.92 10.09
CA LEU A 91 5.33 14.72 8.88
C LEU A 91 6.59 14.92 8.04
N ARG A 92 7.71 15.21 8.70
CA ARG A 92 8.99 15.42 8.03
C ARG A 92 9.48 14.14 7.37
N ARG A 93 9.50 13.02 8.11
CA ARG A 93 9.95 11.73 7.60
C ARG A 93 9.07 11.23 6.46
N TYR A 94 7.76 11.36 6.62
CA TYR A 94 6.80 11.05 5.56
C TYR A 94 7.07 11.88 4.30
N SER A 95 7.29 13.20 4.44
CA SER A 95 7.60 14.07 3.30
C SER A 95 8.93 13.71 2.63
N GLU A 96 9.98 13.40 3.41
CA GLU A 96 11.28 12.92 2.90
C GLU A 96 11.10 11.62 2.09
N GLN A 97 10.34 10.66 2.62
CA GLN A 97 10.05 9.39 1.94
C GLN A 97 9.21 9.59 0.69
N LEU A 98 8.15 10.41 0.74
CA LEU A 98 7.27 10.65 -0.40
C LEU A 98 8.05 11.27 -1.56
N VAL A 99 8.89 12.27 -1.30
CA VAL A 99 9.72 12.90 -2.34
C VAL A 99 10.74 11.91 -2.91
N MET A 100 11.40 11.12 -2.06
CA MET A 100 12.32 10.08 -2.52
C MET A 100 11.62 8.99 -3.33
N TYR A 101 10.36 8.65 -3.00
CA TYR A 101 9.57 7.67 -3.73
C TYR A 101 9.10 8.22 -5.09
N MET A 102 8.72 9.50 -5.15
CA MET A 102 8.43 10.17 -6.41
C MET A 102 9.67 10.22 -7.31
N LEU A 103 10.84 10.44 -6.74
CA LEU A 103 12.12 10.37 -7.44
C LEU A 103 12.35 8.95 -8.00
N LEU A 104 12.16 7.91 -7.18
CA LEU A 104 12.24 6.51 -7.60
C LEU A 104 11.30 6.21 -8.78
N LEU A 105 10.02 6.58 -8.69
CA LEU A 105 9.03 6.36 -9.74
C LEU A 105 9.37 7.08 -11.05
N LEU A 106 9.84 8.32 -10.95
CA LEU A 106 10.25 9.11 -12.11
C LEU A 106 11.48 8.48 -12.78
N SER A 107 12.53 8.19 -12.02
CA SER A 107 13.76 7.59 -12.54
C SER A 107 13.53 6.20 -13.13
N MET A 108 12.63 5.42 -12.55
CA MET A 108 12.22 4.12 -13.07
C MET A 108 11.46 4.26 -14.39
N GLY A 109 10.54 5.24 -14.48
CA GLY A 109 9.82 5.57 -15.71
C GLY A 109 10.75 6.02 -16.84
N LEU A 110 11.72 6.89 -16.54
CA LEU A 110 12.73 7.35 -17.50
C LEU A 110 13.64 6.21 -17.96
N THR A 111 14.08 5.35 -17.03
CA THR A 111 14.88 4.16 -17.35
C THR A 111 14.11 3.17 -18.23
N THR A 112 12.82 2.97 -17.95
CA THR A 112 11.95 2.05 -18.71
C THR A 112 11.65 2.57 -20.11
N THR A 113 11.45 3.88 -20.25
CA THR A 113 11.17 4.52 -21.55
C THR A 113 12.43 4.88 -22.34
N GLU A 114 13.62 4.68 -21.75
CA GLU A 114 14.91 5.12 -22.30
C GLU A 114 14.91 6.62 -22.66
N SER A 115 14.10 7.40 -21.93
CA SER A 115 13.92 8.83 -22.15
C SER A 115 15.02 9.61 -21.44
N CYS A 116 15.64 10.53 -22.18
CA CYS A 116 16.62 11.47 -21.65
C CYS A 116 16.14 12.91 -21.80
N ALA A 117 14.82 13.14 -21.77
CA ALA A 117 14.27 14.47 -21.99
C ALA A 117 14.75 15.42 -20.87
N PRO A 118 15.39 16.56 -21.21
CA PRO A 118 15.96 17.51 -20.25
C PRO A 118 14.95 18.03 -19.22
N THR A 119 13.67 18.14 -19.60
CA THR A 119 12.57 18.53 -18.71
C THR A 119 12.34 17.56 -17.57
N PHE A 120 12.37 16.25 -17.84
CA PHE A 120 12.19 15.24 -16.78
C PHE A 120 13.42 15.14 -15.88
N ILE A 121 14.62 15.34 -16.44
CA ILE A 121 15.86 15.35 -15.65
C ILE A 121 15.92 16.60 -14.76
N ALA A 122 15.47 17.74 -15.26
CA ALA A 122 15.29 18.93 -14.43
C ALA A 122 14.29 18.68 -13.29
N LEU A 123 13.22 17.93 -13.53
CA LEU A 123 12.28 17.51 -12.50
C LEU A 123 12.94 16.56 -11.46
N GLU A 124 13.78 15.60 -11.88
CA GLU A 124 14.55 14.75 -10.94
C GLU A 124 15.45 15.60 -10.04
N ILE A 125 16.17 16.57 -10.62
CA ILE A 125 17.04 17.49 -9.87
C ILE A 125 16.21 18.34 -8.90
N ALA A 126 15.07 18.87 -9.35
CA ALA A 126 14.16 19.64 -8.52
C ALA A 126 13.65 18.82 -7.32
N LEU A 127 13.24 17.57 -7.55
CA LEU A 127 12.81 16.65 -6.49
C LEU A 127 13.97 16.34 -5.52
N GLY A 128 15.19 16.15 -6.02
CA GLY A 128 16.39 16.00 -5.19
C GLY A 128 16.64 17.22 -4.29
N LEU A 129 16.47 18.44 -4.82
CA LEU A 129 16.57 19.67 -4.03
C LEU A 129 15.47 19.76 -2.96
N VAL A 130 14.23 19.40 -3.31
CA VAL A 130 13.11 19.34 -2.35
C VAL A 130 13.40 18.33 -1.25
N TYR A 131 13.94 17.15 -1.58
CA TYR A 131 14.34 16.14 -0.58
C TYR A 131 15.35 16.70 0.44
N VAL A 132 16.36 17.44 -0.03
CA VAL A 132 17.31 18.10 0.86
C VAL A 132 16.61 19.19 1.70
N ALA A 133 15.73 19.98 1.09
CA ALA A 133 14.97 21.02 1.77
C ALA A 133 14.05 20.45 2.87
N CYS A 134 13.50 19.24 2.69
CA CYS A 134 12.66 18.57 3.69
C CYS A 134 13.36 18.39 5.04
N ARG A 135 14.71 18.41 5.10
CA ARG A 135 15.45 18.38 6.37
C ARG A 135 15.17 19.59 7.27
N GLY A 136 14.81 20.72 6.67
CA GLY A 136 14.41 21.95 7.38
C GLY A 136 12.91 22.04 7.66
N LEU A 137 12.10 21.06 7.22
CA LEU A 137 10.65 21.10 7.39
C LEU A 137 10.30 21.01 8.87
N ARG A 138 9.58 22.02 9.35
CA ARG A 138 8.93 22.05 10.66
C ARG A 138 7.42 22.13 10.45
N TYR A 139 6.67 21.47 11.34
CA TYR A 139 5.21 21.48 11.30
C TYR A 139 4.58 22.88 11.20
N PRO A 140 4.95 23.89 12.03
CA PRO A 140 4.33 25.22 11.97
C PRO A 140 4.60 25.97 10.66
N THR A 141 5.69 25.67 9.97
CA THR A 141 6.09 26.37 8.74
C THR A 141 5.68 25.62 7.46
N ARG A 142 4.88 24.55 7.57
CA ARG A 142 4.59 23.63 6.45
C ARG A 142 4.00 24.30 5.21
N HIS A 143 3.10 25.28 5.38
CA HIS A 143 2.45 25.96 4.25
C HIS A 143 3.42 26.89 3.52
N CYS A 144 4.23 27.65 4.28
CA CYS A 144 5.29 28.48 3.71
C CYS A 144 6.34 27.62 3.01
N PHE A 145 6.72 26.49 3.62
CA PHE A 145 7.64 25.54 3.02
C PHE A 145 7.10 24.99 1.70
N ALA A 146 5.82 24.58 1.65
CA ALA A 146 5.18 24.06 0.44
C ALA A 146 5.16 25.08 -0.71
N LEU A 147 4.84 26.35 -0.42
CA LEU A 147 4.88 27.41 -1.42
C LEU A 147 6.31 27.68 -1.91
N ALA A 148 7.27 27.71 -0.99
CA ALA A 148 8.67 27.91 -1.34
C ALA A 148 9.23 26.76 -2.20
N THR A 149 8.94 25.51 -1.85
CA THR A 149 9.37 24.35 -2.65
C THR A 149 8.68 24.30 -4.00
N ALA A 150 7.38 24.62 -4.08
CA ALA A 150 6.68 24.72 -5.36
C ALA A 150 7.31 25.79 -6.28
N PHE A 151 7.67 26.94 -5.73
CA PHE A 151 8.36 27.99 -6.47
C PHE A 151 9.75 27.53 -6.95
N VAL A 152 10.55 26.88 -6.10
CA VAL A 152 11.87 26.33 -6.47
C VAL A 152 11.74 25.29 -7.57
N VAL A 153 10.76 24.39 -7.47
CA VAL A 153 10.51 23.36 -8.49
C VAL A 153 10.14 24.01 -9.82
N ALA A 154 9.22 24.98 -9.82
CA ALA A 154 8.83 25.71 -11.02
C ALA A 154 10.02 26.44 -11.65
N LEU A 155 10.86 27.10 -10.83
CA LEU A 155 12.05 27.79 -11.29
C LEU A 155 13.04 26.84 -11.96
N VAL A 156 13.32 25.69 -11.33
CA VAL A 156 14.25 24.67 -11.87
C VAL A 156 13.72 24.09 -13.19
N ILE A 157 12.43 23.75 -13.26
CA ILE A 157 11.81 23.18 -14.47
C ILE A 157 11.84 24.17 -15.64
N VAL A 158 11.72 25.48 -15.39
CA VAL A 158 11.74 26.48 -16.46
C VAL A 158 13.17 26.82 -16.91
N THR A 159 14.11 26.91 -15.97
CA THR A 159 15.46 27.45 -16.25
C THR A 159 16.49 26.40 -16.63
N LEU A 160 16.38 25.18 -16.09
CA LEU A 160 17.42 24.16 -16.22
C LEU A 160 17.40 23.38 -17.55
N PRO A 161 16.25 23.04 -18.16
CA PRO A 161 16.21 22.30 -19.43
C PRO A 161 17.04 22.92 -20.56
N PRO A 162 16.96 24.22 -20.88
CA PRO A 162 17.77 24.80 -21.96
C PRO A 162 19.27 24.74 -21.66
N VAL A 163 19.67 24.79 -20.38
CA VAL A 163 21.07 24.66 -19.96
C VAL A 163 21.56 23.23 -20.16
N LEU A 164 20.74 22.24 -19.79
CA LEU A 164 21.04 20.82 -19.99
C LEU A 164 21.14 20.48 -21.48
N GLU A 165 20.24 21.00 -22.31
CA GLU A 165 20.29 20.84 -23.78
C GLU A 165 21.57 21.38 -24.38
N ALA A 166 22.06 22.52 -23.88
CA ALA A 166 23.26 23.16 -24.40
C ALA A 166 24.58 22.48 -23.96
N HIS A 167 24.62 21.85 -22.78
CA HIS A 167 25.89 21.42 -22.15
C HIS A 167 26.00 19.93 -21.82
N ALA A 168 24.91 19.17 -21.78
CA ALA A 168 24.92 17.79 -21.33
C ALA A 168 24.78 16.79 -22.49
N SER A 169 25.66 15.79 -22.54
CA SER A 169 25.51 14.68 -23.48
C SER A 169 24.37 13.75 -23.05
N ARG A 170 23.69 13.13 -24.02
CA ARG A 170 22.62 12.15 -23.76
C ARG A 170 23.09 10.99 -22.87
N ALA A 171 24.33 10.54 -23.04
CA ALA A 171 24.91 9.49 -22.21
C ALA A 171 25.07 9.93 -20.75
N ALA A 172 25.58 11.14 -20.50
CA ALA A 172 25.72 11.69 -19.15
C ALA A 172 24.36 11.83 -18.45
N LEU A 173 23.35 12.30 -19.18
CA LEU A 173 21.98 12.41 -18.71
C LEU A 173 21.38 11.04 -18.33
N ALA A 174 21.56 10.02 -19.17
CA ALA A 174 21.13 8.66 -18.86
C ALA A 174 21.84 8.07 -17.64
N THR A 175 23.16 8.24 -17.53
CA THR A 175 23.93 7.79 -16.35
C THR A 175 23.43 8.46 -15.08
N MET A 176 23.11 9.77 -15.12
CA MET A 176 22.56 10.49 -13.97
C MET A 176 21.26 9.85 -13.50
N THR A 177 20.30 9.62 -14.40
CA THR A 177 19.02 8.98 -14.07
C THR A 177 19.21 7.57 -13.51
N HIS A 178 20.10 6.76 -14.07
CA HIS A 178 20.37 5.42 -13.54
C HIS A 178 21.04 5.45 -12.15
N LEU A 179 21.91 6.43 -11.88
CA LEU A 179 22.48 6.64 -10.54
C LEU A 179 21.40 7.06 -9.55
N VAL A 180 20.52 7.99 -9.93
CA VAL A 180 19.39 8.41 -9.10
C VAL A 180 18.46 7.23 -8.80
N LEU A 181 18.15 6.40 -9.80
CA LEU A 181 17.37 5.18 -9.62
C LEU A 181 18.06 4.21 -8.64
N LEU A 182 19.36 3.98 -8.79
CA LEU A 182 20.11 3.09 -7.90
C LEU A 182 20.10 3.60 -6.46
N PHE A 183 20.40 4.89 -6.24
CA PHE A 183 20.45 5.46 -4.89
C PHE A 183 19.09 5.52 -4.22
N SER A 184 18.02 5.85 -4.97
CA SER A 184 16.65 5.83 -4.43
C SER A 184 16.18 4.41 -4.12
N ALA A 185 16.49 3.42 -4.97
CA ALA A 185 16.16 2.02 -4.70
C ALA A 185 16.93 1.47 -3.48
N LEU A 186 18.22 1.80 -3.36
CA LEU A 186 19.03 1.45 -2.19
C LEU A 186 18.51 2.11 -0.91
N TYR A 187 18.08 3.38 -0.98
CA TYR A 187 17.48 4.07 0.15
C TYR A 187 16.28 3.30 0.69
N PHE A 188 15.35 2.89 -0.17
CA PHE A 188 14.18 2.12 0.25
C PHE A 188 14.51 0.69 0.67
N ALA A 189 15.46 0.02 0.01
CA ALA A 189 15.92 -1.29 0.46
C ALA A 189 16.50 -1.23 1.88
N ILE A 190 17.34 -0.22 2.18
CA ILE A 190 17.90 -0.02 3.53
C ILE A 190 16.78 0.33 4.53
N PHE A 191 15.82 1.16 4.12
CA PHE A 191 14.67 1.51 4.95
C PHE A 191 13.88 0.27 5.37
N GLU A 192 13.53 -0.60 4.42
CA GLU A 192 12.80 -1.85 4.69
C GLU A 192 13.62 -2.82 5.55
N LEU A 193 14.92 -2.92 5.32
CA LEU A 193 15.80 -3.73 6.17
C LEU A 193 15.85 -3.22 7.61
N ASN A 194 15.88 -1.91 7.81
CA ASN A 194 15.85 -1.33 9.15
C ASN A 194 14.50 -1.56 9.84
N GLU A 195 13.39 -1.51 9.10
CA GLU A 195 12.07 -1.87 9.62
C GLU A 195 12.01 -3.35 10.03
N MET A 196 12.54 -4.26 9.20
CA MET A 196 12.57 -5.70 9.48
C MET A 196 13.38 -6.03 10.74
N PHE A 197 14.50 -5.35 10.97
CA PHE A 197 15.34 -5.59 12.14
C PHE A 197 15.02 -4.69 13.33
N ALA A 198 13.93 -3.93 13.30
CA ALA A 198 13.57 -3.01 14.38
C ALA A 198 13.33 -3.71 15.73
N GLU A 199 12.95 -5.00 15.74
CA GLU A 199 12.85 -5.84 16.95
C GLU A 199 14.21 -6.18 17.59
N VAL A 200 15.29 -6.14 16.80
CA VAL A 200 16.64 -6.47 17.27
C VAL A 200 17.34 -5.19 17.72
N ASP A 201 17.72 -5.17 18.99
CA ASP A 201 18.48 -4.07 19.60
C ASP A 201 19.67 -3.66 18.70
N PRO A 202 19.87 -2.36 18.43
CA PRO A 202 20.99 -1.85 17.62
C PRO A 202 22.36 -2.40 18.04
N THR A 203 22.57 -2.70 19.32
CA THR A 203 23.82 -3.25 19.87
C THR A 203 24.07 -4.70 19.44
N ASN A 204 23.01 -5.44 19.12
CA ASN A 204 23.06 -6.83 18.65
C ASN A 204 23.16 -6.93 17.11
N ARG A 205 23.16 -5.81 16.38
CA ARG A 205 23.30 -5.76 14.92
C ARG A 205 24.76 -5.72 14.46
N GLU A 206 25.61 -6.50 15.10
CA GLU A 206 27.03 -6.59 14.82
C GLU A 206 27.43 -8.05 14.62
N LEU A 207 28.10 -8.35 13.50
CA LEU A 207 28.67 -9.68 13.29
C LEU A 207 30.16 -9.63 13.65
N ASP A 208 30.54 -10.27 14.76
CA ASP A 208 31.93 -10.33 15.20
C ASP A 208 32.64 -11.56 14.63
N LEU A 209 33.39 -11.36 13.54
CA LEU A 209 34.32 -12.35 12.99
C LEU A 209 35.78 -12.11 13.45
N GLY A 210 35.98 -11.44 14.60
CA GLY A 210 37.31 -11.10 15.11
C GLY A 210 37.92 -9.84 14.48
N CYS A 211 37.09 -8.98 13.88
CA CYS A 211 37.53 -7.72 13.26
C CYS A 211 37.44 -6.54 14.25
N ALA A 212 38.48 -5.71 14.32
CA ALA A 212 38.59 -4.66 15.33
C ALA A 212 37.72 -3.40 15.08
N SER A 213 37.26 -3.13 13.86
CA SER A 213 36.54 -1.88 13.57
C SER A 213 35.01 -2.03 13.65
N PRO A 214 34.30 -1.16 14.40
CA PRO A 214 32.85 -1.26 14.59
C PRO A 214 32.06 -1.02 13.29
N MET A 215 32.57 -0.19 12.38
CA MET A 215 31.96 0.00 11.06
C MET A 215 31.98 -1.27 10.22
N LEU A 216 33.09 -2.04 10.26
CA LEU A 216 33.19 -3.28 9.50
C LEU A 216 32.25 -4.36 10.05
N LYS A 217 32.08 -4.45 11.38
CA LYS A 217 31.11 -5.37 12.00
C LYS A 217 29.68 -5.10 11.55
N LYS A 218 29.29 -3.82 11.45
CA LYS A 218 27.98 -3.40 10.94
C LYS A 218 27.83 -3.72 9.46
N VAL A 219 28.81 -3.36 8.63
CA VAL A 219 28.78 -3.67 7.18
C VAL A 219 28.66 -5.17 6.96
N LEU A 220 29.39 -5.98 7.72
CA LEU A 220 29.37 -7.44 7.63
C LEU A 220 28.02 -8.04 8.04
N TYR A 221 27.40 -7.51 9.10
CA TYR A 221 26.03 -7.87 9.50
C TYR A 221 25.03 -7.59 8.38
N TYR A 222 25.06 -6.38 7.81
CA TYR A 222 24.13 -5.99 6.75
C TYR A 222 24.43 -6.65 5.39
N ALA A 223 25.68 -7.01 5.10
CA ALA A 223 26.06 -7.62 3.83
C ALA A 223 25.89 -9.14 3.80
N ILE A 224 26.04 -9.82 4.94
CA ILE A 224 26.03 -11.29 5.01
C ILE A 224 24.82 -11.82 5.76
N PHE A 225 24.65 -11.43 7.03
CA PHE A 225 23.62 -12.00 7.89
C PHE A 225 22.22 -11.55 7.45
N CYS A 226 22.07 -10.26 7.14
CA CYS A 226 20.81 -9.65 6.75
C CYS A 226 20.20 -10.30 5.49
N PRO A 227 20.90 -10.41 4.33
CA PRO A 227 20.34 -11.07 3.15
C PRO A 227 19.98 -12.53 3.40
N LEU A 228 20.80 -13.26 4.16
CA LEU A 228 20.51 -14.65 4.52
C LEU A 228 19.22 -14.74 5.34
N SER A 229 19.04 -13.86 6.32
CA SER A 229 17.83 -13.79 7.14
C SER A 229 16.60 -13.45 6.30
N VAL A 230 16.69 -12.50 5.37
CA VAL A 230 15.61 -12.16 4.43
C VAL A 230 15.20 -13.39 3.62
N VAL A 231 16.17 -14.10 3.04
CA VAL A 231 15.91 -15.30 2.22
C VAL A 231 15.28 -16.42 3.06
N VAL A 232 15.77 -16.64 4.27
CA VAL A 232 15.21 -17.65 5.19
C VAL A 232 13.77 -17.29 5.57
N GLN A 233 13.50 -16.04 5.96
CA GLN A 233 12.15 -15.60 6.30
C GLN A 233 11.19 -15.68 5.11
N PHE A 234 11.66 -15.34 3.91
CA PHE A 234 10.88 -15.47 2.68
C PHE A 234 10.59 -16.94 2.33
N ALA A 235 11.57 -17.83 2.51
CA ALA A 235 11.36 -19.26 2.34
C ALA A 235 10.37 -19.83 3.38
N LEU A 236 10.46 -19.39 4.64
CA LEU A 236 9.51 -19.75 5.69
C LEU A 236 8.09 -19.28 5.38
N LEU A 237 7.94 -18.07 4.81
CA LEU A 237 6.67 -17.54 4.31
C LEU A 237 6.07 -18.47 3.24
N LEU A 238 6.87 -18.89 2.25
CA LEU A 238 6.40 -19.80 1.19
C LEU A 238 5.99 -21.17 1.73
N CYS A 239 6.65 -21.64 2.80
CA CYS A 239 6.30 -22.88 3.50
C CYS A 239 5.07 -22.73 4.42
N GLY A 240 4.49 -21.53 4.55
CA GLY A 240 3.34 -21.27 5.41
C GLY A 240 3.65 -21.30 6.91
N ALA A 241 4.93 -21.18 7.30
CA ALA A 241 5.32 -21.13 8.70
C ALA A 241 4.96 -19.77 9.31
N SER A 242 4.35 -19.77 10.50
CA SER A 242 3.93 -18.56 11.22
C SER A 242 5.06 -17.68 11.75
N ASP A 243 6.31 -18.11 11.60
CA ASP A 243 7.48 -17.47 12.22
C ASP A 243 8.10 -16.37 11.34
N ALA A 244 7.61 -16.17 10.11
CA ALA A 244 8.02 -15.07 9.23
C ALA A 244 7.36 -13.74 9.67
N LYS A 245 7.66 -13.27 10.88
CA LYS A 245 6.98 -12.11 11.52
C LYS A 245 6.86 -10.88 10.62
N TYR A 246 7.96 -10.46 9.98
CA TYR A 246 7.96 -9.26 9.13
C TYR A 246 7.06 -9.40 7.89
N PHE A 247 7.11 -10.54 7.20
CA PHE A 247 6.27 -10.78 6.03
C PHE A 247 4.83 -11.19 6.39
N ALA A 248 4.61 -11.72 7.58
CA ALA A 248 3.28 -12.06 8.07
C ALA A 248 2.50 -10.84 8.57
N ALA A 249 3.19 -9.78 9.02
CA ALA A 249 2.59 -8.57 9.57
C ALA A 249 1.86 -7.72 8.51
N SER A 250 2.38 -7.62 7.28
CA SER A 250 1.78 -6.78 6.23
C SER A 250 1.85 -7.42 4.85
N ASP A 251 0.74 -7.38 4.11
CA ASP A 251 0.67 -7.84 2.73
C ASP A 251 1.55 -6.98 1.78
N PHE A 252 1.84 -5.72 2.14
CA PHE A 252 2.69 -4.84 1.33
C PHE A 252 4.17 -5.21 1.45
N ASN A 253 4.63 -5.57 2.65
CA ASN A 253 6.03 -5.91 2.92
C ASN A 253 6.49 -7.12 2.08
N LYS A 254 5.56 -8.02 1.75
CA LYS A 254 5.80 -9.18 0.86
C LYS A 254 6.23 -8.76 -0.55
N LEU A 255 5.78 -7.60 -1.03
CA LEU A 255 6.05 -7.10 -2.38
C LEU A 255 7.12 -6.00 -2.40
N GLN A 256 7.20 -5.17 -1.36
CA GLN A 256 8.09 -4.01 -1.28
C GLN A 256 9.56 -4.36 -1.33
N LEU A 257 10.05 -5.17 -0.39
CA LEU A 257 11.47 -5.50 -0.31
C LEU A 257 11.97 -6.21 -1.59
N PRO A 258 11.27 -7.22 -2.15
CA PRO A 258 11.64 -7.80 -3.45
C PRO A 258 11.63 -6.77 -4.59
N ALA A 259 10.65 -5.87 -4.65
CA ALA A 259 10.57 -4.86 -5.70
C ALA A 259 11.75 -3.88 -5.64
N PHE A 260 12.13 -3.40 -4.45
CA PHE A 260 13.29 -2.49 -4.31
C PHE A 260 14.61 -3.18 -4.66
N VAL A 261 14.81 -4.44 -4.21
CA VAL A 261 16.00 -5.22 -4.57
C VAL A 261 16.07 -5.46 -6.07
N ALA A 262 14.96 -5.84 -6.71
CA ALA A 262 14.90 -6.02 -8.16
C ALA A 262 15.14 -4.70 -8.92
N THR A 263 14.71 -3.56 -8.37
CA THR A 263 14.98 -2.24 -8.94
C THR A 263 16.47 -1.88 -8.86
N CYS A 264 17.16 -2.23 -7.76
CA CYS A 264 18.62 -2.11 -7.68
C CYS A 264 19.33 -2.91 -8.77
N VAL A 265 18.86 -4.14 -9.06
CA VAL A 265 19.41 -4.97 -10.15
C VAL A 265 19.20 -4.30 -11.51
N VAL A 266 17.99 -3.81 -11.79
CA VAL A 266 17.70 -3.07 -13.03
C VAL A 266 18.59 -1.84 -13.18
N ALA A 267 18.76 -1.05 -12.12
CA ALA A 267 19.59 0.14 -12.13
C ALA A 267 21.08 -0.20 -12.35
N GLY A 268 21.59 -1.24 -11.67
CA GLY A 268 22.97 -1.71 -11.83
C GLY A 268 23.25 -2.23 -13.25
N CYS A 269 22.33 -3.02 -13.81
CA CYS A 269 22.41 -3.47 -15.20
C CYS A 269 22.38 -2.29 -16.18
N ALA A 270 21.52 -1.29 -15.95
CA ALA A 270 21.41 -0.12 -16.81
C ALA A 270 22.70 0.73 -16.79
N LEU A 271 23.37 0.86 -15.64
CA LEU A 271 24.67 1.53 -15.53
C LEU A 271 25.77 0.81 -16.32
N GLN A 272 25.68 -0.51 -16.49
CA GLN A 272 26.59 -1.31 -17.32
C GLN A 272 26.20 -1.30 -18.82
N GLY A 273 25.12 -0.59 -19.19
CA GLY A 273 24.61 -0.53 -20.56
C GLY A 273 23.66 -1.67 -20.94
N THR A 274 23.20 -2.47 -19.97
CA THR A 274 22.25 -3.58 -20.19
C THR A 274 20.84 -3.21 -19.71
N HIS A 275 19.87 -3.18 -20.62
CA HIS A 275 18.48 -2.80 -20.29
C HIS A 275 17.57 -4.03 -20.14
N LEU A 276 17.08 -4.27 -18.92
CA LEU A 276 16.14 -5.34 -18.60
C LEU A 276 14.68 -4.92 -18.82
N ARG A 277 14.28 -4.67 -20.08
CA ARG A 277 13.00 -4.02 -20.44
C ARG A 277 11.75 -4.67 -19.85
N SER A 278 11.65 -6.00 -19.89
CA SER A 278 10.47 -6.71 -19.36
C SER A 278 10.38 -6.57 -17.84
N LEU A 279 11.51 -6.73 -17.14
CA LEU A 279 11.57 -6.58 -15.70
C LEU A 279 11.30 -5.14 -15.29
N SER A 280 11.86 -4.16 -16.01
CA SER A 280 11.66 -2.75 -15.71
C SER A 280 10.20 -2.32 -15.89
N LEU A 281 9.54 -2.79 -16.96
CA LEU A 281 8.12 -2.53 -17.18
C LEU A 281 7.23 -3.13 -16.07
N SER A 282 7.49 -4.38 -15.68
CA SER A 282 6.76 -5.03 -14.60
C SER A 282 6.98 -4.33 -13.26
N LEU A 283 8.23 -3.95 -12.95
CA LEU A 283 8.55 -3.22 -11.74
C LEU A 283 7.95 -1.81 -11.72
N GLN A 284 7.89 -1.12 -12.86
CA GLN A 284 7.23 0.17 -12.95
C GLN A 284 5.78 0.07 -12.49
N LEU A 285 5.02 -0.92 -13.00
CA LEU A 285 3.64 -1.15 -12.57
C LEU A 285 3.55 -1.46 -11.07
N VAL A 286 4.40 -2.36 -10.59
CA VAL A 286 4.44 -2.76 -9.17
C VAL A 286 4.73 -1.56 -8.27
N LEU A 287 5.71 -0.73 -8.61
CA LEU A 287 6.07 0.46 -7.82
C LEU A 287 4.94 1.50 -7.80
N TRP A 288 4.19 1.67 -8.89
CA TRP A 288 2.99 2.52 -8.87
C TRP A 288 1.89 1.95 -7.98
N VAL A 289 1.66 0.64 -7.99
CA VAL A 289 0.70 0.01 -7.05
C VAL A 289 1.17 0.18 -5.61
N LEU A 290 2.47 0.01 -5.34
CA LEU A 290 3.05 0.23 -4.03
C LEU A 290 2.99 1.70 -3.59
N SER A 291 2.87 2.66 -4.51
CA SER A 291 2.71 4.08 -4.17
C SER A 291 1.40 4.36 -3.42
N LEU A 292 0.40 3.48 -3.54
CA LEU A 292 -0.88 3.61 -2.85
C LEU A 292 -0.72 3.65 -1.33
N GLN A 293 0.34 3.05 -0.78
CA GLN A 293 0.62 3.09 0.65
C GLN A 293 0.81 4.53 1.17
N TYR A 294 1.30 5.47 0.36
CA TYR A 294 1.55 6.83 0.83
C TYR A 294 0.24 7.58 1.08
N PHE A 295 -0.84 7.15 0.44
CA PHE A 295 -2.15 7.76 0.65
C PHE A 295 -2.82 7.37 1.98
N GLU A 296 -2.28 6.37 2.68
CA GLU A 296 -2.75 5.91 4.00
C GLU A 296 -2.81 7.01 5.06
N VAL A 297 -1.88 7.97 4.98
CA VAL A 297 -1.79 9.10 5.92
C VAL A 297 -2.93 10.10 5.73
N HIS A 298 -3.52 10.15 4.55
CA HIS A 298 -4.57 11.11 4.25
C HIS A 298 -5.91 10.63 4.81
N ALA A 299 -6.62 11.50 5.51
CA ALA A 299 -7.91 11.20 6.14
C ALA A 299 -8.92 10.52 5.21
N VAL A 300 -9.12 11.11 4.02
CA VAL A 300 -10.06 10.60 3.01
C VAL A 300 -9.47 9.43 2.23
N LEU A 301 -8.25 9.59 1.70
CA LEU A 301 -7.68 8.61 0.77
C LEU A 301 -7.21 7.34 1.48
N GLY A 302 -6.83 7.44 2.74
CA GLY A 302 -6.51 6.30 3.60
C GLY A 302 -7.68 5.34 3.72
N VAL A 303 -8.90 5.84 3.90
CA VAL A 303 -10.12 5.00 3.92
C VAL A 303 -10.24 4.17 2.64
N TYR A 304 -10.04 4.79 1.48
CA TYR A 304 -10.12 4.10 0.19
C TYR A 304 -9.04 3.03 0.02
N VAL A 305 -7.82 3.29 0.50
CA VAL A 305 -6.73 2.29 0.46
C VAL A 305 -7.08 1.05 1.29
N HIS A 306 -7.63 1.21 2.50
CA HIS A 306 -8.06 0.08 3.33
C HIS A 306 -9.22 -0.69 2.69
N LEU A 307 -10.19 0.04 2.14
CA LEU A 307 -11.30 -0.54 1.41
C LEU A 307 -10.81 -1.38 0.22
N LEU A 308 -9.86 -0.85 -0.58
CA LEU A 308 -9.28 -1.57 -1.71
C LEU A 308 -8.59 -2.86 -1.27
N LYS A 309 -7.81 -2.85 -0.17
CA LYS A 309 -7.18 -4.07 0.37
C LYS A 309 -8.21 -5.14 0.73
N ARG A 310 -9.29 -4.74 1.41
CA ARG A 310 -10.38 -5.66 1.78
C ARG A 310 -11.10 -6.21 0.56
N MET A 311 -11.41 -5.36 -0.42
CA MET A 311 -12.05 -5.75 -1.68
C MET A 311 -11.18 -6.71 -2.48
N LEU A 312 -9.87 -6.47 -2.57
CA LEU A 312 -8.94 -7.36 -3.27
C LEU A 312 -8.97 -8.77 -2.68
N ARG A 313 -9.06 -8.90 -1.36
CA ARG A 313 -9.19 -10.20 -0.69
C ARG A 313 -10.48 -10.92 -1.07
N GLN A 314 -11.59 -10.19 -1.22
CA GLN A 314 -12.86 -10.75 -1.70
C GLN A 314 -12.76 -11.18 -3.18
N VAL A 315 -12.13 -10.36 -4.02
CA VAL A 315 -11.86 -10.70 -5.43
C VAL A 315 -11.04 -11.98 -5.52
N LEU A 316 -9.97 -12.13 -4.73
CA LEU A 316 -9.16 -13.34 -4.69
C LEU A 316 -9.96 -14.56 -4.25
N ALA A 317 -10.86 -14.42 -3.27
CA ALA A 317 -11.74 -15.51 -2.85
C ALA A 317 -12.69 -15.95 -3.96
N ILE A 318 -13.26 -15.01 -4.72
CA ILE A 318 -14.14 -15.31 -5.86
C ILE A 318 -13.35 -15.88 -7.05
N LEU A 319 -12.10 -15.46 -7.22
CA LEU A 319 -11.22 -15.99 -8.27
C LEU A 319 -11.03 -17.51 -8.14
N VAL A 320 -11.03 -18.06 -6.92
CA VAL A 320 -11.00 -19.51 -6.67
C VAL A 320 -12.19 -20.24 -7.30
N LEU A 321 -13.37 -19.61 -7.35
CA LEU A 321 -14.55 -20.15 -8.01
C LEU A 321 -14.52 -19.92 -9.53
N TYR A 322 -13.98 -18.78 -9.97
CA TYR A 322 -13.91 -18.43 -11.39
C TYR A 322 -12.90 -19.28 -12.17
N VAL A 323 -11.71 -19.53 -11.63
CA VAL A 323 -10.61 -20.20 -12.37
C VAL A 323 -11.01 -21.58 -12.92
N PRO A 324 -11.64 -22.49 -12.13
CA PRO A 324 -12.12 -23.77 -12.66
C PRO A 324 -13.16 -23.62 -13.78
N CYS A 325 -14.11 -22.68 -13.63
CA CYS A 325 -15.12 -22.39 -14.65
C CYS A 325 -14.47 -21.87 -15.93
N HIS A 326 -13.51 -20.94 -15.82
CA HIS A 326 -12.77 -20.39 -16.96
C HIS A 326 -12.01 -21.46 -17.73
N ILE A 327 -11.29 -22.35 -17.03
CA ILE A 327 -10.56 -23.45 -17.65
C ILE A 327 -11.54 -24.42 -18.35
N GLY A 328 -12.62 -24.81 -17.68
CA GLY A 328 -13.64 -25.70 -18.24
C GLY A 328 -14.26 -25.14 -19.52
N LEU A 329 -14.68 -23.87 -19.50
CA LEU A 329 -15.26 -23.18 -20.65
C LEU A 329 -14.25 -23.01 -21.79
N THR A 330 -13.00 -22.67 -21.47
CA THR A 330 -11.92 -22.56 -22.46
C THR A 330 -11.69 -23.89 -23.19
N LEU A 331 -11.68 -25.01 -22.47
CA LEU A 331 -11.57 -26.35 -23.06
C LEU A 331 -12.77 -26.65 -23.94
N SER A 332 -14.00 -26.38 -23.46
CA SER A 332 -15.22 -26.59 -24.24
C SER A 332 -15.23 -25.78 -25.54
N TYR A 333 -14.84 -24.50 -25.52
CA TYR A 333 -14.76 -23.70 -26.75
C TYR A 333 -13.68 -24.18 -27.72
N THR A 334 -12.51 -24.57 -27.20
CA THR A 334 -11.43 -25.10 -28.05
C THR A 334 -11.87 -26.39 -28.75
N GLN A 335 -12.61 -27.26 -28.06
CA GLN A 335 -13.17 -28.48 -28.65
C GLN A 335 -14.31 -28.19 -29.63
N LEU A 336 -15.20 -27.26 -29.28
CA LEU A 336 -16.36 -26.89 -30.10
C LEU A 336 -15.95 -26.32 -31.46
N PHE A 337 -14.89 -25.49 -31.48
CA PHE A 337 -14.38 -24.85 -32.68
C PHE A 337 -13.17 -25.57 -33.30
N GLN A 338 -12.81 -26.77 -32.82
CA GLN A 338 -11.63 -27.50 -33.31
C GLN A 338 -11.66 -27.78 -34.83
N HIS A 339 -12.86 -27.89 -35.40
CA HIS A 339 -13.10 -28.18 -36.81
C HIS A 339 -13.59 -26.96 -37.60
N SER A 340 -13.74 -25.82 -36.94
CA SER A 340 -14.13 -24.55 -37.54
C SER A 340 -12.86 -23.71 -37.66
N ASN A 341 -12.54 -23.20 -38.86
CA ASN A 341 -11.35 -22.37 -39.09
C ASN A 341 -11.51 -20.96 -38.48
N GLU A 342 -11.83 -20.87 -37.19
CA GLU A 342 -12.02 -19.63 -36.45
C GLU A 342 -10.75 -19.23 -35.70
N PRO A 343 -10.14 -18.07 -36.02
CA PRO A 343 -8.88 -17.67 -35.42
C PRO A 343 -8.99 -17.45 -33.91
N ALA A 344 -10.15 -16.99 -33.44
CA ALA A 344 -10.45 -16.68 -32.03
C ALA A 344 -10.46 -17.91 -31.10
N TYR A 345 -10.64 -19.12 -31.66
CA TYR A 345 -10.75 -20.38 -30.89
C TYR A 345 -9.81 -21.48 -31.39
N SER A 346 -8.83 -21.11 -32.24
CA SER A 346 -7.89 -22.02 -32.88
C SER A 346 -6.92 -22.75 -31.93
N SER A 347 -6.67 -22.17 -30.75
CA SER A 347 -5.77 -22.72 -29.74
C SER A 347 -6.32 -22.47 -28.35
N PHE A 348 -5.88 -23.26 -27.38
CA PHE A 348 -6.26 -23.07 -25.97
C PHE A 348 -6.01 -21.63 -25.48
N ALA A 349 -4.88 -21.02 -25.86
CA ALA A 349 -4.55 -19.65 -25.48
C ALA A 349 -5.47 -18.60 -26.15
N ALA A 350 -5.82 -18.81 -27.43
CA ALA A 350 -6.76 -17.94 -28.14
C ALA A 350 -8.17 -18.06 -27.54
N SER A 351 -8.65 -19.28 -27.33
CA SER A 351 -9.92 -19.57 -26.66
C SER A 351 -9.97 -19.00 -25.25
N SER A 352 -8.87 -19.08 -24.49
CA SER A 352 -8.77 -18.53 -23.13
C SER A 352 -8.93 -17.01 -23.15
N ARG A 353 -8.29 -16.32 -24.11
CA ARG A 353 -8.44 -14.86 -24.28
C ARG A 353 -9.90 -14.49 -24.59
N SER A 354 -10.51 -15.16 -25.56
CA SER A 354 -11.91 -14.92 -25.94
C SER A 354 -12.87 -15.20 -24.78
N THR A 355 -12.63 -16.27 -24.02
CA THR A 355 -13.40 -16.65 -22.82
C THR A 355 -13.24 -15.61 -21.71
N TYR A 356 -12.03 -15.10 -21.50
CA TYR A 356 -11.75 -14.07 -20.50
C TYR A 356 -12.44 -12.74 -20.82
N LEU A 357 -12.48 -12.34 -22.10
CA LEU A 357 -13.13 -11.10 -22.53
C LEU A 357 -14.65 -11.08 -22.25
N VAL A 358 -15.29 -12.26 -22.20
CA VAL A 358 -16.71 -12.39 -21.82
C VAL A 358 -16.96 -11.94 -20.37
N LEU A 359 -15.97 -12.07 -19.46
CA LEU A 359 -16.07 -11.53 -18.10
C LEU A 359 -16.32 -10.01 -18.08
N PHE A 360 -15.83 -9.29 -19.10
CA PHE A 360 -16.00 -7.85 -19.25
C PHE A 360 -17.19 -7.47 -20.14
N GLY A 361 -18.04 -8.44 -20.49
CA GLY A 361 -19.20 -8.23 -21.36
C GLY A 361 -18.85 -8.05 -22.84
N HIS A 362 -17.63 -8.36 -23.27
CA HIS A 362 -17.26 -8.34 -24.67
C HIS A 362 -17.62 -9.67 -25.33
N PHE A 363 -18.69 -9.67 -26.13
CA PHE A 363 -19.20 -10.84 -26.85
C PHE A 363 -18.94 -10.73 -28.35
N ASP A 364 -18.21 -11.68 -28.92
CA ASP A 364 -18.13 -11.86 -30.37
C ASP A 364 -19.09 -12.99 -30.78
N TYR A 365 -20.22 -12.61 -31.38
CA TYR A 365 -21.24 -13.54 -31.87
C TYR A 365 -20.89 -14.16 -33.23
N GLY A 366 -19.99 -13.52 -34.00
CA GLY A 366 -19.68 -13.91 -35.38
C GLY A 366 -19.21 -15.36 -35.54
N PRO A 367 -18.35 -15.90 -34.65
CA PRO A 367 -17.95 -17.31 -34.69
C PRO A 367 -19.11 -18.28 -34.42
N PHE A 368 -20.03 -17.92 -33.51
CA PHE A 368 -21.18 -18.76 -33.15
C PHE A 368 -22.25 -18.79 -34.26
N GLU A 369 -22.46 -17.66 -34.95
CA GLU A 369 -23.32 -17.57 -36.13
C GLU A 369 -22.82 -18.47 -37.26
N ARG A 370 -21.51 -18.43 -37.53
CA ARG A 370 -20.87 -19.26 -38.56
C ARG A 370 -20.88 -20.74 -38.22
N LEU A 371 -20.78 -21.10 -36.94
CA LEU A 371 -20.89 -22.47 -36.47
C LEU A 371 -22.33 -23.01 -36.59
N GLY A 372 -23.35 -22.16 -36.44
CA GLY A 372 -24.77 -22.54 -36.55
C GLY A 372 -25.24 -23.58 -35.52
N SER A 373 -24.44 -23.84 -34.48
CA SER A 373 -24.69 -24.88 -33.48
C SER A 373 -25.50 -24.34 -32.31
N THR A 374 -26.65 -24.96 -32.05
CA THR A 374 -27.49 -24.68 -30.87
C THR A 374 -26.76 -24.93 -29.56
N LEU A 375 -25.84 -25.91 -29.55
CA LEU A 375 -25.00 -26.22 -28.39
C LEU A 375 -23.99 -25.09 -28.12
N GLY A 376 -23.48 -24.43 -29.17
CA GLY A 376 -22.60 -23.28 -29.02
C GLY A 376 -23.30 -22.08 -28.37
N TYR A 377 -24.52 -21.78 -28.81
CA TYR A 377 -25.34 -20.75 -28.18
C TYR A 377 -25.76 -21.10 -26.75
N ALA A 378 -26.10 -22.36 -26.49
CA ALA A 378 -26.40 -22.82 -25.13
C ALA A 378 -25.20 -22.67 -24.20
N LEU A 379 -24.00 -23.06 -24.66
CA LEU A 379 -22.76 -22.91 -23.90
C LEU A 379 -22.42 -21.44 -23.64
N LEU A 380 -22.59 -20.57 -24.63
CA LEU A 380 -22.38 -19.12 -24.48
C LEU A 380 -23.38 -18.50 -23.49
N LEU A 381 -24.65 -18.90 -23.54
CA LEU A 381 -25.68 -18.45 -22.59
C LEU A 381 -25.38 -18.92 -21.17
N THR A 382 -24.98 -20.18 -20.99
CA THR A 382 -24.53 -20.72 -19.70
C THR A 382 -23.29 -19.99 -19.18
N HIS A 383 -22.30 -19.72 -20.04
CA HIS A 383 -21.12 -18.93 -19.69
C HIS A 383 -21.51 -17.54 -19.18
N ALA A 384 -22.30 -16.79 -19.95
CA ALA A 384 -22.76 -15.46 -19.57
C ALA A 384 -23.54 -15.49 -18.24
N THR A 385 -24.38 -16.51 -18.04
CA THR A 385 -25.18 -16.66 -16.81
C THR A 385 -24.29 -16.92 -15.59
N ILE A 386 -23.34 -17.85 -15.68
CA ILE A 386 -22.45 -18.19 -14.57
C ILE A 386 -21.52 -17.01 -14.25
N VAL A 387 -20.89 -16.42 -15.26
CA VAL A 387 -19.85 -15.42 -15.04
C VAL A 387 -20.42 -14.03 -14.74
N LEU A 388 -21.39 -13.55 -15.51
CA LEU A 388 -21.96 -12.21 -15.31
C LEU A 388 -23.05 -12.22 -14.23
N LEU A 389 -24.04 -13.12 -14.31
CA LEU A 389 -25.19 -13.07 -13.41
C LEU A 389 -24.92 -13.71 -12.05
N LEU A 390 -24.13 -14.78 -11.96
CA LEU A 390 -23.86 -15.41 -10.68
C LEU A 390 -22.60 -14.83 -10.02
N LEU A 391 -21.43 -15.00 -10.65
CA LEU A 391 -20.15 -14.58 -10.05
C LEU A 391 -20.00 -13.05 -10.00
N GLY A 392 -20.41 -12.33 -11.06
CA GLY A 392 -20.40 -10.87 -11.08
C GLY A 392 -21.28 -10.26 -9.99
N ASN A 393 -22.54 -10.72 -9.85
CA ASN A 393 -23.43 -10.24 -8.80
C ASN A 393 -22.96 -10.62 -7.40
N MET A 394 -22.39 -11.82 -7.21
CA MET A 394 -21.79 -12.21 -5.94
C MET A 394 -20.60 -11.31 -5.57
N LEU A 395 -19.77 -10.94 -6.55
CA LEU A 395 -18.67 -10.00 -6.34
C LEU A 395 -19.17 -8.61 -5.94
N VAL A 396 -20.14 -8.06 -6.68
CA VAL A 396 -20.71 -6.76 -6.33
C VAL A 396 -21.36 -6.80 -4.94
N ALA A 397 -22.12 -7.83 -4.62
CA ALA A 397 -22.77 -7.97 -3.31
C ALA A 397 -21.75 -8.06 -2.15
N THR A 398 -20.67 -8.82 -2.33
CA THR A 398 -19.60 -8.92 -1.33
C THR A 398 -18.76 -7.64 -1.24
N MET A 399 -18.58 -6.90 -2.33
CA MET A 399 -17.93 -5.59 -2.32
C MET A 399 -18.77 -4.55 -1.54
N VAL A 400 -20.09 -4.55 -1.72
CA VAL A 400 -21.01 -3.64 -1.01
C VAL A 400 -21.02 -3.91 0.50
N SER A 401 -21.06 -5.17 0.90
CA SER A 401 -21.08 -5.52 2.33
C SER A 401 -19.80 -5.08 3.07
N VAL A 402 -18.68 -4.94 2.37
CA VAL A 402 -17.43 -4.41 2.91
C VAL A 402 -17.48 -2.88 3.06
N ILE A 403 -18.16 -2.18 2.15
CA ILE A 403 -18.29 -0.70 2.16
C ILE A 403 -19.18 -0.23 3.31
N ASP A 404 -20.24 -0.95 3.65
CA ASP A 404 -21.25 -0.51 4.64
C ASP A 404 -20.78 -0.55 6.11
N GLN A 405 -19.50 -0.82 6.38
CA GLN A 405 -18.96 -0.87 7.74
C GLN A 405 -18.46 0.52 8.22
N PRO A 406 -18.90 1.02 9.40
CA PRO A 406 -18.41 2.28 9.99
C PRO A 406 -16.94 2.23 10.45
N LEU A 407 -16.21 1.17 10.11
CA LEU A 407 -14.81 0.94 10.48
C LEU A 407 -13.82 1.83 9.74
N ALA A 408 -14.21 2.46 8.64
CA ALA A 408 -13.34 3.28 7.79
C ALA A 408 -12.51 4.33 8.57
N GLN A 409 -13.15 5.12 9.43
CA GLN A 409 -12.46 6.15 10.23
C GLN A 409 -11.54 5.55 11.28
N GLN A 410 -11.91 4.39 11.84
CA GLN A 410 -11.08 3.69 12.83
C GLN A 410 -9.84 3.10 12.17
N GLU A 411 -9.99 2.59 10.95
CA GLU A 411 -8.89 2.04 10.13
C GLU A 411 -7.92 3.14 9.68
N ALA A 412 -8.40 4.33 9.33
CA ALA A 412 -7.52 5.47 9.01
C ALA A 412 -6.61 5.85 10.20
N LEU A 413 -7.14 5.81 11.42
CA LEU A 413 -6.38 6.09 12.65
C LEU A 413 -5.31 5.02 12.91
N VAL A 414 -5.65 3.74 12.71
CA VAL A 414 -4.70 2.62 12.77
C VAL A 414 -3.59 2.81 11.75
N SER A 415 -3.93 3.18 10.52
CA SER A 415 -2.96 3.35 9.45
C SER A 415 -2.00 4.52 9.67
N LEU A 416 -2.50 5.64 10.21
CA LEU A 416 -1.64 6.73 10.65
C LEU A 416 -0.69 6.27 11.77
N ALA A 417 -1.21 5.51 12.73
CA ALA A 417 -0.41 4.96 13.83
C ALA A 417 0.67 3.99 13.32
N GLU A 418 0.34 3.13 12.35
CA GLU A 418 1.28 2.24 11.66
C GLU A 418 2.34 3.02 10.88
N CYS A 419 1.96 4.09 10.16
CA CYS A 419 2.90 4.94 9.44
C CYS A 419 3.90 5.62 10.38
N VAL A 420 3.41 6.15 11.51
CA VAL A 420 4.24 6.74 12.56
C VAL A 420 5.18 5.70 13.14
N LEU A 421 4.68 4.50 13.46
CA LEU A 421 5.49 3.43 14.01
C LEU A 421 6.55 2.93 13.01
N ARG A 422 6.22 2.75 11.73
CA ARG A 422 7.19 2.39 10.68
C ARG A 422 8.31 3.42 10.56
N SER A 423 7.94 4.69 10.56
CA SER A 423 8.91 5.80 10.55
C SER A 423 9.81 5.79 11.78
N GLU A 424 9.27 5.44 12.95
CA GLU A 424 10.02 5.30 14.20
C GLU A 424 10.94 4.07 14.21
N LYS A 425 10.45 2.90 13.74
CA LYS A 425 11.24 1.67 13.58
C LYS A 425 12.46 1.89 12.68
N ALA A 426 12.30 2.64 11.59
CA ALA A 426 13.39 2.90 10.65
C ALA A 426 14.36 4.02 11.09
N ALA A 427 13.87 5.05 11.77
CA ALA A 427 14.67 6.22 12.17
C ALA A 427 15.28 6.10 13.59
N GLY A 428 14.72 5.23 14.44
CA GLY A 428 14.98 5.20 15.87
C GLY A 428 14.05 6.12 16.67
N LEU A 429 14.04 5.94 18.00
CA LEU A 429 13.20 6.68 18.93
C LEU A 429 13.61 8.17 19.00
N ALA A 430 12.73 9.08 18.58
CA ALA A 430 12.93 10.52 18.69
C ALA A 430 12.35 11.05 20.01
N ARG A 431 13.17 11.07 21.06
CA ARG A 431 12.74 11.49 22.41
C ARG A 431 12.22 12.93 22.45
N LEU A 432 11.22 13.13 23.29
CA LEU A 432 10.86 14.45 23.80
C LEU A 432 11.59 14.65 25.13
N GLU A 433 12.50 15.63 25.19
CA GLU A 433 13.19 16.00 26.44
C GLU A 433 12.21 16.64 27.45
N ALA A 434 12.54 16.52 28.74
CA ALA A 434 11.70 16.99 29.83
C ALA A 434 11.48 18.52 29.77
N ILE A 435 10.20 18.88 29.90
CA ILE A 435 9.53 20.16 29.68
C ILE A 435 10.28 21.41 30.20
N SER A 436 10.55 22.37 29.31
CA SER A 436 10.49 23.80 29.65
C SER A 436 9.02 24.28 29.64
N VAL A 437 8.64 25.32 30.40
CA VAL A 437 7.25 25.84 30.45
C VAL A 437 6.67 26.13 29.04
N GLU A 438 7.54 26.45 28.08
CA GLU A 438 7.18 26.69 26.69
C GLU A 438 6.73 25.40 25.97
N ASP A 439 7.28 24.25 26.33
CA ASP A 439 6.89 22.94 25.79
C ASP A 439 5.53 22.49 26.35
N GLU A 440 5.22 22.82 27.61
CA GLU A 440 3.88 22.59 28.19
C GLU A 440 2.82 23.46 27.51
N ARG A 441 3.17 24.71 27.16
CA ARG A 441 2.31 25.60 26.38
C ARG A 441 2.13 25.11 24.94
N ARG A 442 3.22 24.62 24.31
CA ARG A 442 3.14 23.94 23.01
C ARG A 442 2.23 22.74 23.07
N LEU A 443 2.32 21.87 24.07
CA LEU A 443 1.44 20.71 24.22
C LEU A 443 -0.04 21.08 24.32
N LEU A 444 -0.38 22.15 25.04
CA LEU A 444 -1.77 22.62 25.13
C LEU A 444 -2.26 23.14 23.77
N LEU A 445 -1.41 23.83 23.02
CA LEU A 445 -1.69 24.22 21.62
C LEU A 445 -1.79 23.00 20.70
N LEU A 446 -0.91 21.99 20.87
CA LEU A 446 -0.94 20.74 20.11
C LEU A 446 -2.16 19.88 20.47
N ARG A 447 -2.71 20.01 21.68
CA ARG A 447 -3.97 19.36 22.06
C ARG A 447 -5.16 19.99 21.32
N VAL A 448 -5.19 21.32 21.22
CA VAL A 448 -6.18 22.06 20.42
C VAL A 448 -6.01 21.74 18.93
N ASP A 449 -4.78 21.74 18.41
CA ASP A 449 -4.48 21.36 17.02
C ASP A 449 -4.66 19.86 16.75
N SER A 450 -4.54 18.98 17.75
CA SER A 450 -4.78 17.53 17.62
C SER A 450 -6.26 17.24 17.65
N GLU A 451 -7.04 17.94 18.47
CA GLU A 451 -8.50 17.87 18.39
C GLU A 451 -8.96 18.43 17.05
N THR A 452 -8.36 19.52 16.57
CA THR A 452 -8.67 20.08 15.26
C THR A 452 -8.16 19.21 14.11
N TYR A 453 -6.96 18.62 14.15
CA TYR A 453 -6.43 17.76 13.08
C TYR A 453 -7.10 16.39 13.05
N VAL A 454 -7.41 15.81 14.21
CA VAL A 454 -8.17 14.57 14.25
C VAL A 454 -9.66 14.83 14.00
N ALA A 455 -10.21 16.00 14.35
CA ALA A 455 -11.53 16.43 13.88
C ALA A 455 -11.52 16.70 12.37
N ILE A 456 -10.51 17.35 11.79
CA ILE A 456 -10.34 17.53 10.34
C ILE A 456 -10.16 16.17 9.65
N ALA A 457 -9.37 15.26 10.22
CA ALA A 457 -9.18 13.93 9.68
C ALA A 457 -10.40 13.00 9.83
N ILE A 458 -11.33 13.33 10.74
CA ILE A 458 -12.57 12.57 10.97
C ILE A 458 -13.82 13.27 10.36
N GLU A 459 -13.84 14.60 10.25
CA GLU A 459 -14.96 15.48 9.87
C GLU A 459 -14.73 16.25 8.55
N GLU A 460 -13.49 16.59 8.12
CA GLU A 460 -13.22 17.32 6.85
C GLU A 460 -12.94 16.42 5.64
N GLY A 461 -13.31 15.14 5.67
CA GLY A 461 -13.70 14.52 4.41
C GLY A 461 -15.00 15.19 4.00
N PRO A 462 -15.12 15.89 2.84
CA PRO A 462 -16.39 16.48 2.40
C PRO A 462 -17.42 15.37 2.46
N SER A 463 -18.25 15.41 3.51
CA SER A 463 -19.23 14.40 3.89
C SER A 463 -18.94 13.05 3.22
N LEU A 464 -18.08 12.21 3.81
CA LEU A 464 -17.96 10.80 3.41
C LEU A 464 -19.36 10.20 3.21
N HIS A 465 -20.34 10.69 3.98
CA HIS A 465 -21.76 10.40 3.79
C HIS A 465 -22.32 10.78 2.41
N ASP A 466 -22.05 11.98 1.88
CA ASP A 466 -22.52 12.42 0.55
C ASP A 466 -21.71 11.78 -0.57
N HIS A 467 -20.40 11.50 -0.38
CA HIS A 467 -19.60 10.77 -1.37
C HIS A 467 -19.96 9.28 -1.41
N VAL A 468 -20.23 8.67 -0.25
CA VAL A 468 -20.83 7.33 -0.16
C VAL A 468 -22.26 7.35 -0.70
N ALA A 469 -23.03 8.42 -0.51
CA ALA A 469 -24.35 8.56 -1.13
C ALA A 469 -24.25 8.70 -2.66
N SER A 470 -23.25 9.42 -3.18
CA SER A 470 -22.94 9.51 -4.60
C SER A 470 -22.50 8.16 -5.17
N MET A 471 -21.57 7.47 -4.51
CA MET A 471 -21.18 6.11 -4.89
C MET A 471 -22.37 5.13 -4.79
N ARG A 472 -23.28 5.31 -3.82
CA ARG A 472 -24.53 4.54 -3.73
C ARG A 472 -25.44 4.82 -4.92
N SER A 473 -25.52 6.07 -5.38
CA SER A 473 -26.25 6.46 -6.59
C SER A 473 -25.62 5.83 -7.82
N GLU A 474 -24.31 5.96 -8.02
CA GLU A 474 -23.58 5.36 -9.15
C GLU A 474 -23.66 3.83 -9.14
N LEU A 475 -23.68 3.21 -7.96
CA LEU A 475 -23.87 1.78 -7.81
C LEU A 475 -25.32 1.35 -8.06
N ALA A 476 -26.30 2.18 -7.72
CA ALA A 476 -27.69 1.99 -8.11
C ALA A 476 -27.85 2.08 -9.63
N ASP A 477 -27.13 3.01 -10.28
CA ASP A 477 -27.06 3.12 -11.73
C ASP A 477 -26.36 1.91 -12.35
N ALA A 478 -25.29 1.40 -11.74
CA ALA A 478 -24.64 0.15 -12.16
C ALA A 478 -25.60 -1.05 -12.03
N ARG A 479 -26.40 -1.12 -10.95
CA ARG A 479 -27.48 -2.12 -10.80
C ARG A 479 -28.57 -1.96 -11.86
N ALA A 480 -28.93 -0.72 -12.21
CA ALA A 480 -29.90 -0.44 -13.27
C ALA A 480 -29.37 -0.83 -14.66
N MET A 481 -28.08 -0.57 -14.93
CA MET A 481 -27.39 -0.99 -16.15
C MET A 481 -27.29 -2.52 -16.22
N HIS A 482 -27.10 -3.18 -15.07
CA HIS A 482 -27.11 -4.63 -14.96
C HIS A 482 -28.51 -5.24 -15.14
N ALA A 483 -29.55 -4.55 -14.67
CA ALA A 483 -30.94 -4.91 -14.94
C ALA A 483 -31.27 -4.74 -16.44
N ALA A 484 -30.71 -3.71 -17.10
CA ALA A 484 -30.81 -3.56 -18.55
C ALA A 484 -30.11 -4.72 -19.29
N SER A 485 -28.94 -5.17 -18.81
CA SER A 485 -28.28 -6.37 -19.33
C SER A 485 -29.12 -7.65 -19.12
N GLN A 486 -29.84 -7.77 -18.00
CA GLN A 486 -30.80 -8.86 -17.80
C GLN A 486 -31.96 -8.79 -18.81
N ALA A 487 -32.50 -7.61 -19.08
CA ALA A 487 -33.53 -7.42 -20.09
C ALA A 487 -33.05 -7.80 -21.50
N THR A 488 -31.79 -7.52 -21.84
CA THR A 488 -31.18 -7.98 -23.11
C THR A 488 -31.08 -9.51 -23.15
N LEU A 489 -30.82 -10.14 -22.02
CA LEU A 489 -30.74 -11.60 -21.90
C LEU A 489 -32.13 -12.26 -22.03
N GLU A 490 -33.18 -11.63 -21.53
CA GLU A 490 -34.57 -12.02 -21.78
C GLU A 490 -34.94 -11.91 -23.28
N GLN A 491 -34.45 -10.87 -23.97
CA GLN A 491 -34.58 -10.77 -25.42
C GLN A 491 -33.84 -11.89 -26.16
N LEU A 492 -32.66 -12.29 -25.69
CA LEU A 492 -31.93 -13.44 -26.26
C LEU A 492 -32.69 -14.76 -26.02
N VAL A 493 -33.26 -14.96 -24.83
CA VAL A 493 -34.09 -16.13 -24.52
C VAL A 493 -35.31 -16.19 -25.43
N THR A 494 -35.98 -15.06 -25.67
CA THR A 494 -37.14 -15.00 -26.57
C THR A 494 -36.76 -15.25 -28.03
N LEU A 495 -35.63 -14.72 -28.51
CA LEU A 495 -35.09 -15.02 -29.85
C LEU A 495 -34.75 -16.50 -30.05
N VAL A 496 -34.16 -17.15 -29.05
CA VAL A 496 -33.88 -18.59 -29.11
C VAL A 496 -35.19 -19.40 -29.13
N GLN A 497 -36.20 -18.96 -28.39
CA GLN A 497 -37.53 -19.61 -28.38
C GLN A 497 -38.27 -19.43 -29.70
N THR A 498 -38.23 -18.26 -30.34
CA THR A 498 -38.85 -18.03 -31.66
C THR A 498 -38.14 -18.82 -32.75
N TRP A 499 -36.80 -18.85 -32.76
CA TRP A 499 -36.02 -19.66 -33.69
C TRP A 499 -36.31 -21.16 -33.58
N LYS A 500 -36.53 -21.67 -32.35
CA LYS A 500 -36.93 -23.06 -32.11
C LYS A 500 -38.32 -23.36 -32.70
N LYS A 501 -39.22 -22.38 -32.70
CA LYS A 501 -40.60 -22.49 -33.20
C LYS A 501 -40.67 -22.49 -34.73
N ASP A 502 -39.79 -21.74 -35.38
CA ASP A 502 -39.69 -21.67 -36.85
C ASP A 502 -39.00 -22.89 -37.49
N LYS A 503 -38.31 -23.73 -36.69
CA LYS A 503 -37.61 -24.95 -37.16
C LYS A 503 -38.28 -26.28 -36.76
N SER A 504 -39.37 -26.26 -36.00
CA SER A 504 -40.20 -27.44 -35.78
C SER A 504 -41.25 -27.55 -36.90
N PRO A 505 -41.20 -28.58 -37.77
CA PRO A 505 -42.19 -28.77 -38.84
C PRO A 505 -43.61 -29.01 -38.33
#